data_AF-A0A3E0KJ46-F1
#
_entry.id   AF-A0A3E0KJ46-F1
#
_cell.length_a   1.000
_cell.length_b   1.000
_cell.length_c   1.000
_cell.angle_alpha   90.00
_cell.angle_beta   90.00
_cell.angle_gamma   90.00
#
_symmetry.space_group_name_H-M   'P 1'
#
loop_
_entity.id
_entity.type
_entity.pdbx_description
1 polymer ?
#
loop_
_entity_poly.entity_id
_entity_poly.type
_entity_poly.pdbx_seq_one_letter_code
_entity_poly.pdbx_strand_id
1 'polypeptide(L)'
;MDWSGLANYGLFFIIYVGIYAVLALGLNIQWGYTGLFNIGISGFFMVGAYTSTILTKPESFGHLGGFGQPFVVGLLAAGALSALIALLIGIPTLRLRDDYLAIATIGIAETLRLVVMNEQWLTAGVWGIAGIPQPLRHMFPDNYNLFFAGLVIVMVALVYFAIERGIRSPWGRVLKAIREDEGVAQAVGKDVFLFKLQALVVGAFIMGMAGS
;
A
#
# COMPACT_ATOMS: atom_id res chain seq x y z
N MET A 1 -31.32 8.84 -19.19
CA MET A 1 -30.35 8.38 -18.18
C MET A 1 -30.69 6.93 -17.92
N ASP A 2 -29.87 6.02 -18.41
CA ASP A 2 -30.16 4.59 -18.31
C ASP A 2 -29.77 4.09 -16.91
N TRP A 3 -30.69 3.38 -16.24
CA TRP A 3 -30.48 2.85 -14.88
C TRP A 3 -29.22 1.97 -14.77
N SER A 4 -28.85 1.28 -15.86
CA SER A 4 -27.62 0.49 -15.97
C SER A 4 -26.34 1.35 -15.95
N GLY A 5 -26.39 2.56 -16.50
CA GLY A 5 -25.27 3.50 -16.47
C GLY A 5 -25.03 4.05 -15.06
N LEU A 6 -26.09 4.41 -14.35
CA LEU A 6 -26.02 4.85 -12.96
C LEU A 6 -25.48 3.75 -12.03
N ALA A 7 -25.90 2.50 -12.23
CA ALA A 7 -25.41 1.36 -11.45
C ALA A 7 -23.91 1.11 -11.67
N ASN A 8 -23.42 1.14 -12.92
CA ASN A 8 -22.00 0.99 -13.21
C ASN A 8 -21.15 2.12 -12.63
N TYR A 9 -21.67 3.35 -12.66
CA TYR A 9 -21.01 4.50 -12.05
C TYR A 9 -20.92 4.36 -10.53
N GLY A 10 -21.97 3.87 -9.88
CA GLY A 10 -21.94 3.55 -8.45
C GLY A 10 -20.90 2.49 -8.11
N LEU A 11 -20.80 1.42 -8.91
CA LEU A 11 -19.79 0.37 -8.74
C LEU A 11 -18.36 0.91 -8.89
N PHE A 12 -18.12 1.78 -9.88
CA PHE A 12 -16.84 2.45 -10.05
C PHE A 12 -16.45 3.22 -8.79
N PHE A 13 -17.35 4.02 -8.22
CA PHE A 13 -17.05 4.71 -6.96
C PHE A 13 -16.76 3.78 -5.80
N ILE A 14 -17.52 2.70 -5.65
CA ILE A 14 -17.31 1.72 -4.58
C ILE A 14 -15.90 1.10 -4.69
N ILE A 15 -15.45 0.79 -5.91
CA ILE A 15 -14.09 0.28 -6.16
C ILE A 15 -13.05 1.30 -5.70
N TYR A 16 -13.15 2.57 -6.12
CA TYR A 16 -12.19 3.60 -5.73
C TYR A 16 -12.17 3.85 -4.22
N VAL A 17 -13.36 3.98 -3.61
CA VAL A 17 -13.49 4.15 -2.16
C VAL A 17 -12.91 2.95 -1.43
N GLY A 18 -13.13 1.73 -1.91
CA GLY A 18 -12.59 0.51 -1.33
C GLY A 18 -11.05 0.45 -1.40
N ILE A 19 -10.46 0.80 -2.55
CA ILE A 19 -8.99 0.88 -2.69
C ILE A 19 -8.41 1.91 -1.72
N TYR A 20 -8.99 3.11 -1.66
CA TYR A 20 -8.56 4.14 -0.70
C TYR A 20 -8.83 3.74 0.75
N ALA A 21 -9.84 2.92 1.04
CA ALA A 21 -10.07 2.37 2.36
C ALA A 21 -8.95 1.40 2.77
N VAL A 22 -8.48 0.52 1.88
CA VAL A 22 -7.31 -0.34 2.15
C VAL A 22 -6.07 0.52 2.41
N LEU A 23 -5.84 1.55 1.60
CA LEU A 23 -4.73 2.49 1.80
C LEU A 23 -4.84 3.20 3.17
N ALA A 24 -6.02 3.69 3.52
CA ALA A 24 -6.28 4.35 4.80
C ALA A 24 -6.11 3.39 5.99
N LEU A 25 -6.47 2.11 5.85
CA LEU A 25 -6.22 1.09 6.86
C LEU A 25 -4.72 0.86 7.09
N GLY A 26 -3.90 0.85 6.03
CA GLY A 26 -2.44 0.79 6.14
C GLY A 26 -1.86 2.01 6.87
N LEU A 27 -2.35 3.22 6.53
CA LEU A 27 -1.99 4.45 7.24
C LEU A 27 -2.42 4.42 8.72
N ASN A 28 -3.60 3.85 9.02
CA ASN A 28 -4.14 3.79 10.38
C ASN A 28 -3.23 2.99 11.32
N ILE A 29 -2.49 1.99 10.81
CA ILE A 29 -1.46 1.29 11.60
C ILE A 29 -0.33 2.23 12.01
N GLN A 30 0.16 3.01 11.04
CA GLN A 30 1.31 3.89 11.23
C GLN A 30 0.94 5.07 12.12
N TRP A 31 -0.05 5.86 11.71
CA TRP A 31 -0.48 7.03 12.47
C TRP A 31 -1.41 6.65 13.62
N GLY A 32 -2.51 6.00 13.28
CA GLY A 32 -3.63 5.81 14.22
C GLY A 32 -3.28 4.94 15.42
N TYR A 33 -2.46 3.89 15.27
CA TYR A 33 -2.09 3.04 16.40
C TYR A 33 -0.71 3.33 16.98
N THR A 34 0.23 3.80 16.17
CA THR A 34 1.64 3.95 16.60
C THR A 34 2.07 5.41 16.78
N GLY A 35 1.31 6.37 16.24
CA GLY A 35 1.65 7.80 16.30
C GLY A 35 2.67 8.25 15.25
N LEU A 36 3.03 7.38 14.28
CA LEU A 36 3.98 7.74 13.22
C LEU A 36 3.31 8.64 12.19
N PHE A 37 3.69 9.91 12.18
CA PHE A 37 3.25 10.86 11.17
C PHE A 37 3.97 10.61 9.84
N ASN A 38 3.36 9.79 8.98
CA ASN A 38 3.85 9.51 7.63
C ASN A 38 2.96 10.17 6.57
N ILE A 39 3.54 11.06 5.77
CA ILE A 39 2.86 11.74 4.65
C ILE A 39 3.25 11.11 3.31
N GLY A 40 4.35 10.36 3.25
CA GLY A 40 4.88 9.68 2.06
C GLY A 40 4.08 8.47 1.58
N ILE A 41 2.79 8.41 1.90
CA ILE A 41 1.83 7.32 1.59
C ILE A 41 1.80 7.02 0.09
N SER A 42 1.80 8.07 -0.73
CA SER A 42 1.75 7.96 -2.20
C SER A 42 2.95 7.19 -2.76
N GLY A 43 4.11 7.25 -2.10
CA GLY A 43 5.30 6.50 -2.50
C GLY A 43 5.08 4.99 -2.42
N PHE A 44 4.49 4.49 -1.34
CA PHE A 44 4.21 3.06 -1.18
C PHE A 44 3.11 2.56 -2.11
N PHE A 45 2.08 3.38 -2.34
CA PHE A 45 1.03 3.07 -3.31
C PHE A 45 1.59 2.98 -4.73
N MET A 46 2.44 3.94 -5.11
CA MET A 46 3.12 3.96 -6.41
C MET A 46 4.05 2.77 -6.60
N VAL A 47 4.88 2.44 -5.60
CA VAL A 47 5.73 1.23 -5.65
C VAL A 47 4.86 -0.01 -5.88
N GLY A 48 3.75 -0.13 -5.16
CA GLY A 48 2.82 -1.24 -5.33
C GLY A 48 2.26 -1.34 -6.76
N ALA A 49 1.78 -0.23 -7.29
CA ALA A 49 1.20 -0.13 -8.64
C ALA A 49 2.19 -0.52 -9.74
N TYR A 50 3.43 -0.02 -9.68
CA TYR A 50 4.44 -0.37 -10.67
C TYR A 50 4.91 -1.82 -10.52
N THR A 51 5.03 -2.32 -9.29
CA THR A 51 5.44 -3.72 -9.05
C THR A 51 4.42 -4.70 -9.61
N SER A 52 3.13 -4.50 -9.31
CA SER A 52 2.07 -5.37 -9.83
C SER A 52 1.99 -5.28 -11.35
N THR A 53 2.11 -4.09 -11.91
CA THR A 53 2.04 -3.86 -13.35
C THR A 53 3.19 -4.56 -14.09
N ILE A 54 4.42 -4.42 -13.60
CA ILE A 54 5.61 -5.05 -14.21
C ILE A 54 5.50 -6.59 -14.19
N LEU A 55 4.96 -7.16 -13.11
CA LEU A 55 4.83 -8.61 -12.95
C LEU A 55 3.64 -9.21 -13.71
N THR A 56 2.51 -8.50 -13.76
CA THR A 56 1.26 -9.05 -14.34
C THR A 56 1.13 -8.76 -15.83
N LYS A 57 1.72 -7.68 -16.34
CA LYS A 57 1.59 -7.30 -17.75
C LYS A 57 2.29 -8.32 -18.68
N PRO A 58 1.66 -8.69 -19.82
CA PRO A 58 2.29 -9.48 -20.88
C PRO A 58 3.51 -8.78 -21.49
N GLU A 59 4.35 -9.52 -22.21
CA GLU A 59 5.59 -9.00 -22.82
C GLU A 59 5.34 -7.70 -23.60
N SER A 60 6.10 -6.67 -23.24
CA SER A 60 6.03 -5.34 -23.84
C SER A 60 7.45 -4.88 -24.14
N PHE A 61 7.71 -4.51 -25.39
CA PHE A 61 8.99 -3.91 -25.77
C PHE A 61 9.03 -2.46 -25.23
N GLY A 62 10.02 -2.14 -24.39
CA GLY A 62 10.31 -0.76 -23.96
C GLY A 62 10.45 -0.51 -22.45
N HIS A 63 10.05 -1.45 -21.59
CA HIS A 63 10.28 -1.37 -20.14
C HIS A 63 10.42 -2.77 -19.53
N LEU A 64 10.99 -2.89 -18.33
CA LEU A 64 11.05 -4.12 -17.56
C LEU A 64 9.62 -4.62 -17.33
N GLY A 65 9.32 -5.85 -17.71
CA GLY A 65 7.99 -6.43 -17.65
C GLY A 65 7.85 -7.62 -18.58
N GLY A 66 6.71 -8.32 -18.52
CA GLY A 66 6.46 -9.51 -19.35
C GLY A 66 6.49 -10.84 -18.62
N PHE A 67 6.51 -10.82 -17.28
CA PHE A 67 6.49 -12.06 -16.51
C PHE A 67 5.14 -12.78 -16.55
N GLY A 68 4.07 -12.11 -17.00
CA GLY A 68 2.73 -12.68 -17.19
C GLY A 68 2.18 -13.39 -15.94
N GLN A 69 2.63 -12.96 -14.76
CA GLN A 69 2.34 -13.67 -13.52
C GLN A 69 0.88 -13.47 -13.11
N PRO A 70 0.28 -14.42 -12.38
CA PRO A 70 -1.06 -14.27 -11.84
C PRO A 70 -1.18 -13.01 -10.97
N PHE A 71 -2.36 -12.39 -10.97
CA PHE A 71 -2.66 -11.20 -10.17
C PHE A 71 -2.27 -11.34 -8.69
N VAL A 72 -2.47 -12.52 -8.09
CA VAL A 72 -2.12 -12.78 -6.69
C VAL A 72 -0.61 -12.62 -6.42
N VAL A 73 0.24 -13.02 -7.37
CA VAL A 73 1.69 -12.83 -7.28
C VAL A 73 2.02 -11.34 -7.35
N GLY A 74 1.37 -10.59 -8.26
CA GLY A 74 1.50 -9.14 -8.35
C GLY A 74 1.11 -8.42 -7.06
N LEU A 75 -0.03 -8.80 -6.47
CA LEU A 75 -0.55 -8.26 -5.21
C LEU A 75 0.43 -8.49 -4.04
N LEU A 76 0.88 -9.73 -3.85
CA LEU A 76 1.80 -10.07 -2.75
C LEU A 76 3.19 -9.47 -2.94
N ALA A 77 3.69 -9.45 -4.18
CA ALA A 77 4.97 -8.82 -4.49
C ALA A 77 4.93 -7.30 -4.32
N ALA A 78 3.84 -6.65 -4.70
CA ALA A 78 3.60 -5.22 -4.46
C ALA A 78 3.67 -4.90 -2.97
N GLY A 79 2.98 -5.67 -2.13
CA GLY A 79 3.08 -5.53 -0.68
C GLY A 79 4.51 -5.79 -0.17
N ALA A 80 5.14 -6.88 -0.60
CA ALA A 80 6.47 -7.27 -0.14
C ALA A 80 7.56 -6.24 -0.50
N LEU A 81 7.52 -5.68 -1.71
CA LEU A 81 8.49 -4.66 -2.12
C LEU A 81 8.26 -3.34 -1.38
N SER A 82 7.01 -2.92 -1.20
CA SER A 82 6.70 -1.73 -0.38
C SER A 82 7.14 -1.92 1.08
N ALA A 83 6.96 -3.12 1.64
CA ALA A 83 7.44 -3.48 2.98
C ALA A 83 8.98 -3.45 3.08
N LEU A 84 9.67 -3.95 2.05
CA LEU A 84 11.14 -3.92 1.98
C LEU A 84 11.65 -2.49 1.90
N ILE A 85 11.06 -1.64 1.05
CA ILE A 85 11.43 -0.23 0.96
C ILE A 85 11.18 0.46 2.31
N ALA A 86 10.02 0.21 2.93
CA ALA A 86 9.70 0.74 4.25
C ALA A 86 10.70 0.32 5.33
N LEU A 87 11.19 -0.93 5.29
CA LEU A 87 12.22 -1.42 6.20
C LEU A 87 13.52 -0.63 6.01
N LEU A 88 13.97 -0.48 4.77
CA LEU A 88 15.21 0.21 4.43
C LEU A 88 15.18 1.69 4.81
N ILE A 89 14.09 2.39 4.52
CA ILE A 89 13.95 3.81 4.87
C ILE A 89 13.60 4.02 6.34
N GLY A 90 12.93 3.06 6.98
CA GLY A 90 12.54 3.13 8.39
C GLY A 90 13.74 3.18 9.33
N ILE A 91 14.83 2.50 8.96
CA ILE A 91 16.05 2.47 9.76
C ILE A 91 16.65 3.87 10.01
N PRO A 92 16.87 4.72 8.99
CA PRO A 92 17.34 6.08 9.19
C PRO A 92 16.24 7.06 9.63
N THR A 93 15.00 6.90 9.15
CA THR A 93 13.94 7.91 9.38
C THR A 93 13.31 7.85 10.76
N LEU A 94 13.16 6.67 11.36
CA LEU A 94 12.55 6.53 12.69
C LEU A 94 13.43 7.04 13.83
N ARG A 95 14.67 7.48 13.53
CA ARG A 95 15.56 8.14 14.49
C ARG A 95 15.33 9.64 14.57
N LEU A 96 14.51 10.20 13.68
CA LEU A 96 14.16 11.61 13.63
C LEU A 96 13.03 11.91 14.62
N ARG A 97 12.86 13.18 15.02
CA ARG A 97 11.63 13.61 15.72
C ARG A 97 10.45 13.57 14.76
N ASP A 98 9.24 13.48 15.28
CA ASP A 98 8.02 13.25 14.49
C ASP A 98 7.82 14.28 13.36
N ASP A 99 8.06 15.56 13.61
CA ASP A 99 7.97 16.60 12.58
C ASP A 99 8.98 16.40 11.45
N TYR A 100 10.20 15.96 11.78
CA TYR A 100 11.24 15.67 10.80
C TYR A 100 10.98 14.36 10.06
N LEU A 101 10.38 13.36 10.72
CA LEU A 101 9.92 12.13 10.08
C LEU A 101 8.91 12.45 8.98
N ALA A 102 7.95 13.33 9.25
CA ALA A 102 6.94 13.74 8.27
C ALA A 102 7.59 14.35 7.03
N ILE A 103 8.52 15.31 7.22
CA ILE A 103 9.28 15.94 6.12
C ILE A 103 10.10 14.90 5.35
N ALA A 104 10.79 14.01 6.06
CA ALA A 104 11.60 12.96 5.44
C ALA A 104 10.75 12.02 4.56
N THR A 105 9.55 11.63 5.03
CA THR A 105 8.66 10.76 4.25
C THR A 105 8.14 11.41 2.97
N ILE A 106 7.90 12.72 2.97
CA ILE A 106 7.59 13.48 1.74
C ILE A 106 8.77 13.41 0.78
N GLY A 107 9.97 13.71 1.27
CA GLY A 107 11.20 13.65 0.45
C GLY A 107 11.44 12.27 -0.15
N ILE A 108 11.15 11.21 0.60
CA ILE A 108 11.25 9.83 0.10
C ILE A 108 10.21 9.54 -0.97
N ALA A 109 8.94 9.91 -0.76
CA ALA A 109 7.89 9.71 -1.75
C ALA A 109 8.20 10.46 -3.06
N GLU A 110 8.74 11.68 -2.94
CA GLU A 110 9.22 12.47 -4.06
C GLU A 110 10.40 11.81 -4.78
N THR A 111 11.38 11.31 -4.03
CA THR A 111 12.54 10.60 -4.59
C THR A 111 12.10 9.36 -5.36
N LEU A 112 11.19 8.57 -4.79
CA LEU A 112 10.61 7.41 -5.48
C LEU A 112 9.90 7.84 -6.77
N ARG A 113 9.17 8.96 -6.75
CA ARG A 113 8.49 9.47 -7.96
C ARG A 113 9.51 9.86 -9.02
N LEU A 114 10.59 10.54 -8.64
CA LEU A 114 11.66 10.91 -9.57
C LEU A 114 12.32 9.67 -10.18
N VAL A 115 12.59 8.63 -9.40
CA VAL A 115 13.12 7.36 -9.92
C VAL A 115 12.14 6.78 -10.94
N VAL A 116 10.85 6.68 -10.60
CA VAL A 116 9.81 6.18 -11.52
C VAL A 116 9.68 7.03 -12.78
N MET A 117 9.87 8.35 -12.72
CA MET A 117 9.74 9.21 -13.89
C MET A 117 11.00 9.22 -14.78
N ASN A 118 12.18 8.96 -14.20
CA ASN A 118 13.46 9.00 -14.93
C ASN A 118 13.91 7.63 -15.45
N GLU A 119 13.64 6.54 -14.72
CA GLU A 119 14.07 5.19 -15.09
C GLU A 119 13.16 4.60 -16.18
N GLN A 120 13.32 5.08 -17.41
CA GLN A 120 12.50 4.69 -18.56
C GLN A 120 12.54 3.18 -18.82
N TRP A 121 13.70 2.54 -18.61
CA TRP A 121 13.86 1.10 -18.78
C TRP A 121 13.05 0.29 -17.77
N LEU A 122 12.66 0.87 -16.63
CA LEU A 122 11.92 0.19 -15.57
C LEU A 122 10.41 0.45 -15.66
N THR A 123 10.01 1.70 -15.89
CA THR A 123 8.62 2.18 -15.69
C THR A 123 8.02 2.88 -16.92
N ALA A 124 8.76 2.94 -18.03
CA ALA A 124 8.47 3.81 -19.19
C ALA A 124 8.48 5.32 -18.86
N GLY A 125 9.00 5.71 -17.70
CA GLY A 125 9.20 7.11 -17.31
C GLY A 125 7.90 7.91 -17.24
N VAL A 126 7.91 9.11 -17.83
CA VAL A 126 6.77 10.05 -17.83
C VAL A 126 5.52 9.50 -18.51
N TRP A 127 5.67 8.58 -19.46
CA TRP A 127 4.53 7.98 -20.17
C TRP A 127 3.75 7.00 -19.31
N GLY A 128 4.39 6.40 -18.30
CA GLY A 128 3.84 5.33 -17.49
C GLY A 128 3.54 4.05 -18.28
N ILE A 129 3.00 3.05 -17.58
CA ILE A 129 2.69 1.76 -18.19
C ILE A 129 1.18 1.64 -18.44
N ALA A 130 0.78 1.62 -19.71
CA ALA A 130 -0.60 1.40 -20.13
C ALA A 130 -0.90 -0.07 -20.46
N GLY A 131 -2.19 -0.40 -20.57
CA GLY A 131 -2.67 -1.73 -20.97
C GLY A 131 -2.55 -2.80 -19.89
N ILE A 132 -2.75 -2.42 -18.63
CA ILE A 132 -2.67 -3.33 -17.48
C ILE A 132 -3.79 -4.38 -17.59
N PRO A 133 -3.47 -5.69 -17.56
CA PRO A 133 -4.47 -6.73 -17.65
C PRO A 133 -5.40 -6.70 -16.43
N GLN A 134 -6.70 -6.74 -16.70
CA GLN A 134 -7.72 -6.80 -15.65
C GLN A 134 -7.77 -8.22 -15.04
N PRO A 135 -7.59 -8.36 -13.71
CA PRO A 135 -7.53 -9.66 -13.06
C PRO A 135 -8.81 -10.48 -13.26
N LEU A 136 -8.69 -11.70 -13.77
CA LEU A 136 -9.83 -12.63 -13.97
C LEU A 136 -10.93 -12.11 -14.90
N ARG A 137 -10.64 -11.10 -15.74
CA ARG A 137 -11.60 -10.53 -16.71
C ARG A 137 -12.22 -11.56 -17.65
N HIS A 138 -11.45 -12.59 -18.01
CA HIS A 138 -11.89 -13.68 -18.87
C HIS A 138 -12.98 -14.56 -18.23
N MET A 139 -13.06 -14.64 -16.90
CA MET A 139 -14.08 -15.42 -16.19
C MET A 139 -15.41 -14.65 -16.03
N PHE A 140 -15.35 -13.32 -16.01
CA PHE A 140 -16.51 -12.44 -15.77
C PHE A 140 -16.60 -11.30 -16.81
N PRO A 141 -16.82 -11.59 -18.11
CA PRO A 141 -16.81 -10.58 -19.16
C PRO A 141 -17.99 -9.60 -19.11
N ASP A 142 -19.18 -10.03 -18.66
CA ASP A 142 -20.36 -9.15 -18.69
C ASP A 142 -20.52 -8.30 -17.43
N ASN A 143 -20.10 -8.81 -16.26
CA ASN A 143 -20.34 -8.19 -14.94
C ASN A 143 -19.06 -7.91 -14.15
N TYR A 144 -17.97 -7.57 -14.83
CA TYR A 144 -16.66 -7.40 -14.18
C TYR A 144 -16.63 -6.33 -13.11
N ASN A 145 -17.27 -5.18 -13.32
CA ASN A 145 -17.30 -4.10 -12.32
C ASN A 145 -17.93 -4.59 -11.00
N LEU A 146 -18.96 -5.43 -11.09
CA LEU A 146 -19.61 -6.01 -9.91
C LEU A 146 -18.69 -7.04 -9.23
N PHE A 147 -18.06 -7.91 -10.02
CA PHE A 147 -17.07 -8.88 -9.51
C PHE A 147 -15.90 -8.19 -8.81
N PHE A 148 -15.31 -7.18 -9.45
CA PHE A 148 -14.15 -6.45 -8.93
C PHE A 148 -14.53 -5.62 -7.69
N ALA A 149 -15.71 -4.99 -7.69
CA ALA A 149 -16.23 -4.34 -6.47
C ALA A 149 -16.37 -5.35 -5.32
N GLY A 150 -16.90 -6.54 -5.59
CA GLY A 150 -16.97 -7.63 -4.60
C GLY A 150 -15.58 -8.05 -4.09
N LEU A 151 -14.61 -8.21 -4.99
CA LEU A 151 -13.22 -8.53 -4.64
C LEU A 151 -12.59 -7.45 -3.74
N VAL A 152 -12.78 -6.18 -4.08
CA VAL A 152 -12.27 -5.05 -3.29
C VAL A 152 -12.92 -5.02 -1.91
N ILE A 153 -14.23 -5.23 -1.80
CA ILE A 153 -14.93 -5.30 -0.51
C ILE A 153 -14.39 -6.45 0.34
N VAL A 154 -14.18 -7.63 -0.26
CA VAL A 154 -13.57 -8.77 0.43
C VAL A 154 -12.16 -8.44 0.91
N MET A 155 -11.36 -7.75 0.09
CA MET A 155 -10.02 -7.29 0.47
C MET A 155 -10.05 -6.29 1.62
N VAL A 156 -10.95 -5.30 1.58
CA VAL A 156 -11.15 -4.35 2.69
C VAL A 156 -11.51 -5.10 3.97
N ALA A 157 -12.46 -6.04 3.90
CA ALA A 157 -12.87 -6.83 5.05
C ALA A 157 -11.70 -7.67 5.59
N LEU A 158 -10.96 -8.37 4.73
CA LEU A 158 -9.82 -9.19 5.11
C LEU A 158 -8.73 -8.36 5.79
N VAL A 159 -8.35 -7.23 5.20
CA VAL A 159 -7.35 -6.31 5.76
C VAL A 159 -7.85 -5.75 7.09
N TYR A 160 -9.09 -5.29 7.17
CA TYR A 160 -9.69 -4.79 8.39
C TYR A 160 -9.67 -5.83 9.52
N PHE A 161 -10.11 -7.07 9.26
CA PHE A 161 -10.10 -8.14 10.24
C PHE A 161 -8.68 -8.55 10.67
N ALA A 162 -7.73 -8.58 9.73
CA ALA A 162 -6.32 -8.86 10.04
C ALA A 162 -5.73 -7.77 10.96
N ILE A 163 -6.00 -6.51 10.65
CA ILE A 163 -5.59 -5.36 11.45
C ILE A 163 -6.22 -5.41 12.84
N GLU A 164 -7.54 -5.60 12.93
CA GLU A 164 -8.26 -5.65 14.20
C GLU A 164 -7.74 -6.78 15.11
N ARG A 165 -7.48 -7.96 14.53
CA ARG A 165 -6.86 -9.08 15.24
C ARG A 165 -5.45 -8.73 15.72
N GLY A 166 -4.65 -8.08 14.88
CA GLY A 166 -3.30 -7.61 15.23
C GLY A 166 -3.31 -6.58 16.36
N ILE A 167 -4.25 -5.64 16.34
CA ILE A 167 -4.35 -4.57 17.34
C ILE A 167 -4.83 -5.07 18.70
N ARG A 168 -5.76 -6.05 18.71
CA ARG A 168 -6.23 -6.70 19.95
C ARG A 168 -5.16 -7.60 20.57
N SER A 169 -4.12 -7.94 19.83
CA SER A 169 -3.00 -8.76 20.31
C SER A 169 -2.05 -7.96 21.22
N PRO A 170 -1.06 -8.63 21.89
CA PRO A 170 -0.01 -7.94 22.62
C PRO A 170 0.75 -6.90 21.79
N TRP A 171 0.91 -7.12 20.48
CA TRP A 171 1.61 -6.20 19.58
C TRP A 171 0.91 -4.84 19.53
N GLY A 172 -0.40 -4.82 19.29
CA GLY A 172 -1.17 -3.57 19.24
C GLY A 172 -1.27 -2.84 20.57
N ARG A 173 -1.24 -3.56 21.70
CA ARG A 173 -1.17 -2.93 23.03
C ARG A 173 0.12 -2.14 23.22
N VAL A 174 1.25 -2.66 22.71
CA VAL A 174 2.53 -1.94 22.74
C VAL A 174 2.51 -0.74 21.81
N LEU A 175 1.97 -0.86 20.60
CA LEU A 175 1.84 0.29 19.68
C LEU A 175 1.03 1.44 20.30
N LYS A 176 -0.12 1.12 20.90
CA LYS A 176 -0.94 2.11 21.61
C LYS A 176 -0.17 2.75 22.76
N ALA A 177 0.56 1.96 23.55
CA ALA A 177 1.38 2.50 24.63
C ALA A 177 2.48 3.46 24.11
N ILE A 178 3.13 3.11 22.99
CA ILE A 178 4.11 3.97 22.31
C ILE A 178 3.45 5.28 21.85
N ARG A 179 2.24 5.21 21.29
CA ARG A 179 1.50 6.40 20.84
C ARG A 179 1.14 7.34 21.98
N GLU A 180 0.82 6.81 23.16
CA GLU A 180 0.49 7.63 24.34
C GLU A 180 1.74 8.24 24.99
N ASP A 181 2.77 7.44 25.25
CA ASP A 181 4.04 7.91 25.80
C ASP A 181 5.19 6.92 25.48
N GLU A 182 6.08 7.35 24.59
CA GLU A 182 7.25 6.57 24.18
C GLU A 182 8.24 6.32 25.32
N GLY A 183 8.41 7.31 26.20
CA GLY A 183 9.34 7.23 27.33
C GLY A 183 8.88 6.19 28.34
N VAL A 184 7.57 6.13 28.63
CA VAL A 184 6.98 5.11 29.51
C VAL A 184 7.08 3.73 28.88
N ALA A 185 6.78 3.57 27.60
CA ALA A 185 6.92 2.30 26.91
C ALA A 185 8.37 1.78 26.95
N GLN A 186 9.34 2.69 26.78
CA GLN A 186 10.76 2.38 26.87
C GLN A 186 11.20 2.04 28.31
N ALA A 187 10.68 2.73 29.32
CA ALA A 187 10.99 2.46 30.74
C ALA A 187 10.55 1.06 31.20
N VAL A 188 9.48 0.52 30.60
CA VAL A 188 9.00 -0.85 30.85
C VAL A 188 9.80 -1.90 30.03
N GLY A 189 10.85 -1.46 29.32
CA GLY A 189 11.78 -2.33 28.60
C GLY A 189 11.30 -2.76 27.20
N LYS A 190 10.34 -2.04 26.60
CA LYS A 190 9.93 -2.30 25.20
C LYS A 190 10.86 -1.58 24.22
N ASP A 191 11.24 -2.29 23.17
CA ASP A 191 12.02 -1.70 22.07
C ASP A 191 11.11 -0.85 21.16
N VAL A 192 10.96 0.42 21.51
CA VAL A 192 10.11 1.38 20.79
C VAL A 192 10.46 1.43 19.30
N PHE A 193 11.75 1.39 18.96
CA PHE A 193 12.21 1.47 17.58
C PHE A 193 11.75 0.26 16.76
N LEU A 194 11.92 -0.97 17.27
CA LEU A 194 11.47 -2.17 16.55
C LEU A 194 9.95 -2.20 16.34
N PHE A 195 9.17 -1.79 17.34
CA PHE A 195 7.71 -1.74 17.20
C PHE A 195 7.27 -0.66 16.20
N LYS A 196 7.90 0.51 16.20
CA LYS A 196 7.68 1.56 15.18
C LYS A 196 8.05 1.07 13.78
N LEU A 197 9.18 0.37 13.64
CA LEU A 197 9.62 -0.20 12.36
C LEU A 197 8.64 -1.25 11.84
N GLN A 198 8.15 -2.13 12.71
CA GLN A 198 7.12 -3.11 12.36
C GLN A 198 5.83 -2.43 11.90
N ALA A 199 5.36 -1.40 12.61
CA ALA A 199 4.17 -0.66 12.21
C ALA A 199 4.33 0.02 10.84
N LEU A 200 5.50 0.63 10.59
CA LEU A 200 5.84 1.22 9.29
C LEU A 200 5.80 0.16 8.17
N VAL A 201 6.49 -0.97 8.37
CA VAL A 201 6.59 -2.05 7.39
C VAL A 201 5.23 -2.69 7.10
N VAL A 202 4.43 -3.01 8.13
CA VAL A 202 3.10 -3.60 7.96
C VAL A 202 2.14 -2.61 7.28
N GLY A 203 2.17 -1.33 7.66
CA GLY A 203 1.38 -0.30 6.99
C GLY A 203 1.76 -0.16 5.52
N ALA A 204 3.06 -0.15 5.20
CA ALA A 204 3.55 -0.06 3.83
C ALA A 204 3.23 -1.28 2.98
N PHE A 205 3.25 -2.48 3.56
CA PHE A 205 2.79 -3.71 2.89
C PHE A 205 1.34 -3.55 2.41
N ILE A 206 0.46 -3.08 3.29
CA ILE A 206 -0.97 -2.89 2.99
C ILE A 206 -1.18 -1.78 1.97
N MET A 207 -0.44 -0.66 2.09
CA MET A 207 -0.51 0.43 1.12
C MET A 207 0.02 0.01 -0.27
N GLY A 208 1.05 -0.84 -0.32
CA GLY A 208 1.54 -1.44 -1.56
C GLY A 208 0.51 -2.36 -2.22
N MET A 209 -0.16 -3.21 -1.44
CA MET A 209 -1.28 -4.02 -1.95
C MET A 209 -2.46 -3.17 -2.44
N ALA A 210 -2.73 -2.02 -1.82
CA ALA A 210 -3.77 -1.12 -2.31
C ALA A 210 -3.44 -0.54 -3.69
N GLY A 211 -2.15 -0.35 -3.98
CA GLY A 211 -1.68 0.17 -5.26
C GLY A 211 -1.72 -0.84 -6.41
N SER A 212 -1.77 -2.14 -6.11
CA SER A 212 -1.57 -3.21 -7.08
C SER A 212 -2.72 -3.40 -8.07
#